data_AF-A0A4E0QWC0-F1
#
_entry.id   AF-A0A4E0QWC0-F1
#
_cell.length_a   1.000
_cell.length_b   1.000
_cell.length_c   1.000
_cell.angle_alpha   90.00
_cell.angle_beta   90.00
_cell.angle_gamma   90.00
#
_symmetry.space_group_name_H-M   'P 1'
#
loop_
_entity.id
_entity.type
_entity.pdbx_description
1 polymer ?
#
loop_
_entity_poly.entity_id
_entity_poly.type
_entity_poly.pdbx_seq_one_letter_code
_entity_poly.pdbx_strand_id
1 'polypeptide(L)'
;MDPLPSGWEVRLDESTGRYYFVDHNTRTTQWKHPTTGKLYVPTKETPQYPTNLITQQTQDDNADDSGTKIIRDVIRKARLLQPEIKAFSGAKKDKEYLRLMETLEVLILELDGVNLQGQGEVRAMRRAAVVEIQHLIQMLESQSLKTRSLVVPNSENNATDEH
;
A
#
# COMPACT_ATOMS: atom_id res chain seq x y z
N MET A 1 26.63 6.12 -18.84
CA MET A 1 25.44 6.86 -18.37
C MET A 1 25.83 8.33 -18.38
N ASP A 2 25.03 9.18 -19.01
CA ASP A 2 25.28 10.63 -19.00
C ASP A 2 25.16 11.16 -17.55
N PRO A 3 25.95 12.16 -17.14
CA PRO A 3 25.90 12.68 -15.78
C PRO A 3 24.55 13.32 -15.51
N LEU A 4 23.95 12.89 -14.41
CA LEU A 4 22.70 13.42 -13.90
C LEU A 4 22.96 14.80 -13.28
N PRO A 5 22.08 15.79 -13.53
CA PRO A 5 22.18 17.08 -12.85
C PRO A 5 22.14 16.90 -11.33
N SER A 6 22.63 17.88 -10.58
CA SER A 6 22.54 17.86 -9.11
C SER A 6 21.11 17.56 -8.68
N GLY A 7 20.95 16.63 -7.73
CA GLY A 7 19.64 16.18 -7.28
C GLY A 7 18.94 15.26 -8.27
N TRP A 8 19.62 14.52 -9.13
CA TRP A 8 18.99 13.46 -9.93
C TRP A 8 19.62 12.09 -9.64
N GLU A 9 18.80 11.08 -9.37
CA GLU A 9 19.23 9.69 -9.13
C GLU A 9 18.70 8.79 -10.24
N VAL A 10 19.50 7.79 -10.64
CA VAL A 10 19.03 6.72 -11.52
C VAL A 10 18.80 5.46 -10.71
N ARG A 11 17.63 4.85 -10.91
CA ARG A 11 17.28 3.58 -10.29
C ARG A 11 16.81 2.59 -11.34
N LEU A 12 16.97 1.31 -11.02
CA LEU A 12 16.40 0.23 -11.80
C LEU A 12 15.02 -0.10 -11.24
N ASP A 13 14.00 -0.08 -12.08
CA ASP A 13 12.70 -0.62 -11.73
C ASP A 13 12.77 -2.14 -11.85
N GLU A 14 12.73 -2.85 -10.72
CA GLU A 14 12.79 -4.32 -10.69
C GLU A 14 11.59 -4.97 -11.39
N SER A 15 10.47 -4.27 -11.49
CA SER A 15 9.25 -4.81 -12.12
C SER A 15 9.28 -4.77 -13.64
N THR A 16 9.87 -3.72 -14.21
CA THR A 16 9.97 -3.57 -15.68
C THR A 16 11.38 -3.78 -16.22
N GLY A 17 12.37 -3.90 -15.34
CA GLY A 17 13.79 -3.98 -15.69
C GLY A 17 14.28 -2.74 -16.44
N ARG A 18 13.74 -1.54 -16.18
CA ARG A 18 14.10 -0.30 -16.88
C ARG A 18 14.68 0.73 -15.91
N TYR A 19 15.58 1.59 -16.40
CA TYR A 19 16.06 2.70 -15.59
C TYR A 19 15.01 3.81 -15.53
N TYR A 20 14.82 4.37 -14.34
CA TYR A 20 14.04 5.57 -14.10
C TYR A 20 14.92 6.60 -13.39
N PHE A 21 14.65 7.87 -13.69
CA PHE A 21 15.35 9.02 -13.15
C PHE A 21 14.47 9.70 -12.11
N VAL A 22 15.01 9.87 -10.92
CA VAL A 22 14.39 10.52 -9.79
C VAL A 22 15.00 11.90 -9.71
N ASP A 23 14.22 12.95 -9.97
CA ASP A 23 14.59 14.32 -9.64
C ASP A 23 14.30 14.55 -8.16
N HIS A 24 15.33 14.62 -7.34
CA HIS A 24 15.30 14.99 -5.93
C HIS A 24 15.06 16.49 -5.72
N ASN A 25 15.31 17.36 -6.71
CA ASN A 25 15.00 18.79 -6.60
C ASN A 25 13.49 19.03 -6.70
N THR A 26 12.82 18.37 -7.65
CA THR A 26 11.37 18.49 -7.84
C THR A 26 10.57 17.31 -7.25
N ARG A 27 11.26 16.32 -6.67
CA ARG A 27 10.70 15.03 -6.20
C ARG A 27 9.83 14.33 -7.24
N THR A 28 10.18 14.47 -8.51
CA THR A 28 9.49 13.82 -9.63
C THR A 28 10.28 12.61 -10.10
N THR A 29 9.59 11.61 -10.64
CA THR A 29 10.26 10.50 -11.33
C THR A 29 9.87 10.50 -12.79
N GLN A 30 10.83 10.27 -13.67
CA GLN A 30 10.64 10.24 -15.10
C GLN A 30 11.47 9.13 -15.76
N TRP A 31 10.95 8.61 -16.86
CA TRP A 31 11.60 7.56 -17.63
C TRP A 31 12.73 8.09 -18.52
N LYS A 32 12.65 9.36 -18.89
CA LYS A 32 13.60 10.03 -19.78
C LYS A 32 14.67 10.72 -18.95
N HIS A 33 15.91 10.72 -19.41
CA HIS A 33 16.98 11.47 -18.75
C HIS A 33 16.72 12.98 -18.88
N PRO A 34 16.83 13.77 -17.81
CA PRO A 34 16.56 15.21 -17.82
C PRO A 34 17.40 16.00 -18.83
N THR A 35 18.67 15.63 -18.97
CA THR A 35 19.62 16.38 -19.81
C THR A 35 19.62 15.91 -21.25
N THR A 36 19.30 14.63 -21.50
CA THR A 36 19.48 14.01 -22.82
C THR A 36 18.19 13.53 -23.45
N GLY A 37 17.07 13.52 -22.70
CA GLY A 37 15.77 13.02 -23.14
C GLY A 37 15.73 11.51 -23.42
N LYS A 38 16.85 10.80 -23.23
CA LYS A 38 17.00 9.39 -23.58
C LYS A 38 16.32 8.49 -22.56
N LEU A 39 15.66 7.45 -23.06
CA LEU A 39 15.20 6.34 -22.25
C LEU A 39 16.37 5.37 -22.06
N TYR A 40 16.68 5.00 -20.83
CA TYR A 40 17.70 4.00 -20.56
C TYR A 40 17.06 2.67 -20.22
N VAL A 41 17.29 1.70 -21.08
CA VAL A 41 16.98 0.29 -20.83
C VAL A 41 18.30 -0.42 -20.57
N PRO A 42 18.41 -1.26 -19.52
CA PRO A 42 19.53 -2.16 -19.35
C PRO A 42 19.46 -3.27 -20.39
N THR A 43 19.85 -2.93 -21.62
CA THR A 43 20.28 -3.93 -22.59
C THR A 43 21.63 -4.47 -22.12
N LYS A 44 21.87 -5.77 -22.27
CA LYS A 44 23.00 -6.51 -21.71
C LYS A 44 24.37 -6.15 -22.34
N GLU A 45 24.50 -5.01 -23.01
CA GLU A 45 25.66 -4.66 -23.84
C GLU A 45 26.20 -3.26 -23.44
N THR A 46 27.29 -3.25 -22.68
CA THR A 46 28.03 -2.06 -22.18
C THR A 46 28.92 -1.42 -23.27
N PRO A 47 29.24 -0.10 -23.18
CA PRO A 47 30.48 0.34 -22.52
C PRO A 47 30.44 1.68 -21.71
N GLN A 48 30.97 1.60 -20.47
CA GLN A 48 31.94 2.47 -19.73
C GLN A 48 31.77 4.01 -19.58
N TYR A 49 31.91 4.53 -18.33
CA TYR A 49 32.71 5.72 -17.89
C TYR A 49 32.69 5.85 -16.33
N PRO A 50 33.63 6.59 -15.68
CA PRO A 50 34.29 6.15 -14.44
C PRO A 50 33.99 7.00 -13.18
N THR A 51 34.00 6.34 -12.02
CA THR A 51 34.68 6.72 -10.76
C THR A 51 34.43 8.10 -10.07
N ASN A 52 33.91 8.00 -8.84
CA ASN A 52 34.12 8.80 -7.60
C ASN A 52 33.31 10.10 -7.31
N LEU A 53 32.52 10.09 -6.22
CA LEU A 53 32.66 10.87 -4.95
C LEU A 53 31.35 10.73 -4.11
N ILE A 54 31.42 10.19 -2.89
CA ILE A 54 31.35 10.88 -1.58
C ILE A 54 29.98 11.49 -1.22
N THR A 55 29.38 10.85 -0.21
CA THR A 55 28.65 11.36 0.97
C THR A 55 28.09 12.80 0.93
N GLN A 56 26.79 12.94 1.16
CA GLN A 56 26.25 13.63 2.35
C GLN A 56 24.72 13.49 2.43
N GLN A 57 24.29 12.90 3.55
CA GLN A 57 22.96 13.01 4.11
C GLN A 57 22.70 14.49 4.42
N THR A 58 21.59 15.05 3.97
CA THR A 58 20.97 16.19 4.66
C THR A 58 19.46 16.12 4.48
N GLN A 59 18.82 15.74 5.59
CA GLN A 59 17.56 16.32 6.09
C GLN A 59 17.39 17.75 5.58
N ASP A 60 16.27 18.04 4.93
CA ASP A 60 15.63 19.34 5.09
C ASP A 60 14.12 19.25 4.77
N ASP A 61 13.38 19.82 5.70
CA ASP A 61 11.94 19.83 5.87
C ASP A 61 11.21 20.64 4.79
N ASN A 62 9.88 20.47 4.71
CA ASN A 62 8.92 21.17 3.85
C ASN A 62 8.78 20.70 2.39
N ALA A 63 7.92 19.71 2.17
CA ALA A 63 7.15 19.64 0.93
C ALA A 63 5.75 19.09 1.24
N ASP A 64 4.72 19.88 0.88
CA ASP A 64 3.31 19.52 0.71
C ASP A 64 2.91 18.15 1.32
N ASP A 65 2.71 18.18 2.65
CA ASP A 65 2.51 17.02 3.51
C ASP A 65 1.12 16.37 3.34
N SER A 66 0.19 16.98 2.59
CA SER A 66 -1.22 16.60 2.66
C SER A 66 -1.47 15.15 2.21
N GLY A 67 -0.93 14.74 1.06
CA GLY A 67 -1.09 13.37 0.55
C GLY A 67 -0.39 12.31 1.41
N THR A 68 0.83 12.60 1.86
CA THR A 68 1.61 11.72 2.74
C THR A 68 1.01 11.62 4.14
N LYS A 69 0.40 12.70 4.63
CA LYS A 69 -0.32 12.76 5.91
C LYS A 69 -1.61 11.95 5.85
N ILE A 70 -2.38 12.04 4.77
CA ILE A 70 -3.57 11.21 4.55
C ILE A 70 -3.17 9.73 4.56
N ILE A 71 -2.15 9.33 3.81
CA ILE A 71 -1.71 7.93 3.76
C ILE A 71 -1.24 7.46 5.15
N ARG A 72 -0.47 8.27 5.88
CA ARG A 72 -0.08 7.94 7.27
C ARG A 72 -1.27 7.80 8.20
N ASP A 73 -2.26 8.68 8.06
CA ASP A 73 -3.47 8.65 8.89
C ASP A 73 -4.32 7.41 8.60
N VAL A 74 -4.49 7.07 7.33
CA VAL A 74 -5.18 5.86 6.89
C VAL A 74 -4.50 4.60 7.41
N ILE A 75 -3.17 4.48 7.27
CA ILE A 75 -2.41 3.34 7.80
C ILE A 75 -2.57 3.23 9.32
N ARG A 76 -2.54 4.36 10.04
CA ARG A 76 -2.76 4.38 11.48
C ARG A 76 -4.15 3.86 11.84
N LYS A 77 -5.20 4.36 11.18
CA LYS A 77 -6.58 3.91 11.39
C LYS A 77 -6.73 2.41 11.07
N ALA A 78 -6.18 1.92 9.96
CA ALA A 78 -6.22 0.51 9.59
C ALA A 78 -5.59 -0.40 10.68
N ARG A 79 -4.45 0.01 11.24
CA ARG A 79 -3.79 -0.72 12.34
C ARG A 79 -4.59 -0.74 13.64
N LEU A 80 -5.38 0.30 13.92
CA LEU A 80 -6.26 0.30 15.08
C LEU A 80 -7.42 -0.69 14.92
N LEU A 81 -7.88 -0.92 13.69
CA LEU A 81 -8.94 -1.88 13.39
C LEU A 81 -8.46 -3.34 13.42
N GLN A 82 -7.16 -3.60 13.24
CA GLN A 82 -6.61 -4.97 13.30
C GLN A 82 -7.00 -5.77 14.55
N PRO A 83 -6.78 -5.27 15.79
CA PRO A 83 -7.18 -6.00 16.99
C PRO A 83 -8.70 -6.18 17.09
N GLU A 84 -9.49 -5.19 16.65
CA GLU A 84 -10.96 -5.27 16.65
C GLU A 84 -11.45 -6.38 15.71
N ILE A 85 -10.90 -6.47 14.49
CA ILE A 85 -11.25 -7.52 13.53
C ILE A 85 -10.79 -8.91 14.01
N LYS A 86 -9.63 -9.00 14.66
CA LYS A 86 -9.14 -10.28 15.22
C LYS A 86 -9.99 -10.77 16.39
N ALA A 87 -10.51 -9.86 17.20
CA ALA A 87 -11.40 -10.17 18.32
C ALA A 87 -12.86 -10.36 17.89
N PHE A 88 -13.24 -9.83 16.73
CA PHE A 88 -14.60 -9.91 16.21
C PHE A 88 -15.02 -11.37 15.97
N SER A 89 -16.13 -11.77 16.59
CA SER A 89 -16.80 -13.05 16.39
C SER A 89 -18.30 -12.82 16.28
N GLY A 90 -18.77 -12.56 15.06
CA GLY A 90 -20.17 -12.22 14.79
C GLY A 90 -20.59 -12.49 13.35
N ALA A 91 -21.84 -12.21 13.02
CA ALA A 91 -22.40 -12.32 11.68
C ALA A 91 -22.23 -11.02 10.87
N LYS A 92 -22.31 -11.11 9.53
CA LYS A 92 -22.22 -9.93 8.63
C LYS A 92 -23.33 -8.88 8.87
N LYS A 93 -24.39 -9.23 9.60
CA LYS A 93 -25.50 -8.34 9.95
C LYS A 93 -25.28 -7.62 11.28
N ASP A 94 -24.25 -7.98 12.02
CA ASP A 94 -23.99 -7.38 13.32
C ASP A 94 -23.51 -5.94 13.15
N LYS A 95 -23.95 -5.07 14.07
CA LYS A 95 -23.60 -3.64 14.05
C LYS A 95 -22.08 -3.42 14.06
N GLU A 96 -21.35 -4.30 14.74
CA GLU A 96 -19.90 -4.24 14.80
C GLU A 96 -19.24 -4.60 13.46
N TYR A 97 -19.75 -5.60 12.74
CA TYR A 97 -19.30 -5.89 11.38
C TYR A 97 -19.56 -4.72 10.44
N LEU A 98 -20.77 -4.15 10.48
CA LEU A 98 -21.15 -3.02 9.62
C LEU A 98 -20.28 -1.80 9.90
N ARG A 99 -20.02 -1.48 11.17
CA ARG A 99 -19.12 -0.38 11.56
C ARG A 99 -17.68 -0.62 11.07
N LEU A 100 -17.16 -1.83 11.27
CA LEU A 100 -15.80 -2.18 10.82
C LEU A 100 -15.68 -2.11 9.30
N MET A 101 -16.65 -2.66 8.57
CA MET A 101 -16.70 -2.61 7.10
C MET A 101 -16.81 -1.17 6.59
N GLU A 102 -17.74 -0.38 7.10
CA GLU A 102 -17.91 1.03 6.74
C GLU A 102 -16.62 1.81 6.97
N THR A 103 -15.95 1.58 8.09
CA THR A 103 -14.67 2.24 8.38
C THR A 103 -13.60 1.85 7.34
N LEU A 104 -13.46 0.56 7.00
CA LEU A 104 -12.48 0.09 6.01
C LEU A 104 -12.78 0.64 4.60
N GLU A 105 -14.04 0.74 4.21
CA GLU A 105 -14.46 1.33 2.92
C GLU A 105 -14.17 2.83 2.86
N VAL A 106 -14.43 3.57 3.95
CA VAL A 106 -14.08 5.00 4.05
C VAL A 106 -12.58 5.21 3.92
N LEU A 107 -11.74 4.34 4.50
CA LEU A 107 -10.29 4.43 4.36
C LEU A 107 -9.82 4.27 2.91
N ILE A 108 -10.44 3.40 2.11
CA ILE A 108 -10.11 3.24 0.69
C ILE A 108 -10.49 4.50 -0.10
N LEU A 109 -11.68 5.06 0.17
CA LEU A 109 -12.12 6.31 -0.46
C LEU A 109 -11.21 7.49 -0.10
N GLU A 110 -10.71 7.54 1.14
CA GLU A 110 -9.76 8.55 1.62
C GLU A 110 -8.42 8.45 0.85
N LEU A 111 -7.99 7.24 0.45
CA LEU A 111 -6.81 7.01 -0.38
C LEU A 111 -7.03 7.37 -1.86
N ASP A 112 -8.25 7.19 -2.40
CA ASP A 112 -8.58 7.52 -3.79
C ASP A 112 -8.61 9.03 -4.05
N GLY A 113 -8.91 9.83 -3.02
CA GLY A 113 -8.85 11.30 -3.08
C GLY A 113 -7.45 11.92 -3.07
N VAL A 114 -6.38 11.12 -2.88
CA VAL A 114 -5.01 11.62 -2.81
C VAL A 114 -4.50 12.01 -4.20
N ASN A 115 -4.20 13.29 -4.41
CA ASN A 115 -3.68 13.80 -5.68
C ASN A 115 -2.26 13.26 -5.96
N LEU A 116 -2.07 12.57 -7.08
CA LEU A 116 -0.91 11.69 -7.35
C LEU A 116 0.17 12.34 -8.21
N GLN A 117 0.47 13.61 -7.99
CA GLN A 117 1.36 14.33 -8.87
C GLN A 117 2.82 13.82 -8.72
N GLY A 118 3.24 12.93 -9.63
CA GLY A 118 4.65 12.59 -9.88
C GLY A 118 5.40 11.76 -8.82
N GLN A 119 4.88 11.62 -7.60
CA GLN A 119 5.60 10.96 -6.51
C GLN A 119 5.45 9.43 -6.57
N GLY A 120 6.48 8.73 -7.07
CA GLY A 120 6.55 7.26 -7.08
C GLY A 120 6.37 6.63 -5.69
N GLU A 121 6.91 7.27 -4.66
CA GLU A 121 6.84 6.82 -3.27
C GLU A 121 5.41 6.95 -2.70
N VAL A 122 4.74 8.08 -2.91
CA VAL A 122 3.32 8.26 -2.51
C VAL A 122 2.42 7.24 -3.20
N ARG A 123 2.67 6.94 -4.47
CA ARG A 123 1.95 5.86 -5.18
C ARG A 123 2.25 4.49 -4.59
N ALA A 124 3.50 4.21 -4.19
CA ALA A 124 3.86 2.96 -3.55
C ALA A 124 3.22 2.83 -2.15
N MET A 125 3.26 3.88 -1.33
CA MET A 125 2.65 3.91 -0.01
C MET A 125 1.12 3.76 -0.08
N ARG A 126 0.46 4.43 -1.04
CA ARG A 126 -0.98 4.26 -1.28
C ARG A 126 -1.31 2.82 -1.63
N ARG A 127 -0.57 2.21 -2.56
CA ARG A 127 -0.78 0.81 -2.95
C ARG A 127 -0.61 -0.13 -1.75
N ALA A 128 0.42 0.07 -0.94
CA ALA A 128 0.63 -0.72 0.27
C ALA A 128 -0.55 -0.57 1.26
N ALA A 129 -1.03 0.66 1.49
CA ALA A 129 -2.17 0.92 2.37
C ALA A 129 -3.48 0.27 1.86
N VAL A 130 -3.76 0.36 0.55
CA VAL A 130 -4.91 -0.33 -0.06
C VAL A 130 -4.83 -1.84 0.13
N VAL A 131 -3.66 -2.44 -0.09
CA VAL A 131 -3.46 -3.89 0.12
C VAL A 131 -3.69 -4.27 1.58
N GLU A 132 -3.21 -3.47 2.52
CA GLU A 132 -3.40 -3.70 3.95
C GLU A 132 -4.89 -3.66 4.32
N ILE A 133 -5.63 -2.63 3.89
CA ILE A 133 -7.08 -2.51 4.14
C ILE A 133 -7.84 -3.67 3.49
N GLN A 134 -7.50 -4.04 2.25
CA GLN A 134 -8.14 -5.16 1.55
C GLN A 134 -7.94 -6.49 2.30
N HIS A 135 -6.75 -6.70 2.87
CA HIS A 135 -6.47 -7.87 3.70
C HIS A 135 -7.33 -7.88 4.98
N LEU A 136 -7.55 -6.72 5.61
CA LEU A 136 -8.43 -6.59 6.77
C LEU A 136 -9.90 -6.90 6.44
N ILE A 137 -10.39 -6.44 5.28
CA ILE A 137 -11.72 -6.79 4.78
C ILE A 137 -11.84 -8.32 4.64
N GLN A 138 -10.88 -8.96 3.98
CA GLN A 138 -10.87 -10.42 3.82
C GLN A 138 -10.84 -11.16 5.17
N MET A 139 -10.07 -10.66 6.14
CA MET A 139 -10.01 -11.23 7.48
C MET A 139 -11.35 -11.10 8.21
N LEU A 140 -11.99 -9.93 8.14
CA LEU A 140 -13.31 -9.66 8.73
C LEU A 140 -14.39 -10.57 8.13
N GLU A 141 -14.40 -10.74 6.80
CA GLU A 141 -15.31 -11.66 6.12
C GLU A 141 -15.07 -13.11 6.57
N SER A 142 -13.82 -13.52 6.73
CA SER A 142 -13.45 -14.86 7.19
C SER A 142 -13.91 -15.12 8.62
N GLN A 143 -13.76 -14.14 9.53
CA GLN A 143 -14.29 -14.25 10.89
C GLN A 143 -15.79 -14.44 10.89
N SER A 144 -16.51 -13.71 10.04
CA SER A 144 -17.96 -13.82 9.97
C SER A 144 -18.46 -15.17 9.42
N LEU A 145 -17.74 -15.72 8.44
CA LEU A 145 -18.06 -17.04 7.88
C LEU A 145 -17.79 -18.17 8.88
N LYS A 146 -16.76 -18.02 9.73
CA LYS A 146 -16.42 -19.00 10.77
C LYS A 146 -17.54 -19.14 11.81
N THR A 147 -18.15 -18.04 12.22
CA THR A 147 -19.28 -18.04 13.17
C THR A 147 -20.52 -18.72 12.58
N ARG A 148 -20.80 -18.51 11.28
CA ARG A 148 -21.94 -19.14 10.59
C ARG A 148 -21.81 -20.66 10.50
N SER A 149 -20.60 -21.21 10.45
CA SER A 149 -20.37 -22.66 10.38
C SER A 149 -20.51 -23.37 11.74
N LEU A 150 -20.44 -22.64 12.85
CA LEU A 150 -20.51 -23.21 14.21
C LEU A 150 -21.95 -23.32 14.74
N VAL A 151 -22.93 -22.72 14.07
CA VAL A 151 -24.35 -22.89 14.40
C VAL A 151 -24.86 -24.16 13.71
N VAL A 152 -24.48 -25.31 14.28
CA VAL A 152 -25.14 -26.60 14.01
C VAL A 152 -26.48 -26.57 14.73
N PRO A 153 -27.63 -26.81 14.07
CA PRO A 153 -28.87 -27.03 14.80
C PRO A 153 -28.73 -28.36 15.56
N ASN A 154 -28.55 -28.28 16.88
CA ASN A 154 -28.76 -29.42 17.77
C ASN A 154 -30.23 -29.83 17.68
N SER A 155 -30.53 -30.80 16.83
CA SER A 155 -31.65 -31.71 17.06
C SER A 155 -31.09 -32.96 17.70
N GLU A 156 -30.70 -32.83 18.97
CA GLU A 156 -30.35 -33.96 19.82
C GLU A 156 -31.62 -34.45 20.52
N ASN A 157 -32.13 -35.59 20.01
CA ASN A 157 -32.65 -36.75 20.74
C ASN A 157 -33.82 -36.59 21.74
N ASN A 158 -34.92 -37.30 21.48
CA ASN A 158 -35.23 -38.60 22.14
C ASN A 158 -36.75 -38.81 22.31
N ALA A 159 -37.26 -39.91 21.77
CA ALA A 159 -38.34 -40.68 22.39
C ALA A 159 -38.16 -42.15 21.99
N THR A 160 -37.32 -42.83 22.78
CA THR A 160 -37.37 -44.23 23.23
C THR A 160 -38.76 -44.85 23.03
N ASP A 161 -38.88 -45.89 22.20
CA ASP A 161 -39.06 -47.30 22.61
C ASP A 161 -40.08 -47.46 23.76
N GLU A 162 -41.19 -48.18 23.52
CA GLU A 162 -41.71 -49.27 24.36
C GLU A 162 -43.18 -49.65 24.02
N HIS A 163 -43.37 -50.98 23.86
CA HIS A 163 -44.57 -51.83 23.75
C HIS A 163 -45.30 -52.00 22.39
#